data_AF-A0AAP4JA53-F1
#
_entry.id   AF-A0AAP4JA53-F1
#
_cell.length_a   1.000
_cell.length_b   1.000
_cell.length_c   1.000
_cell.angle_alpha   90.00
_cell.angle_beta   90.00
_cell.angle_gamma   90.00
#
_symmetry.space_group_name_H-M   'P 1'
#
loop_
_entity.id
_entity.type
_entity.pdbx_description
1 polymer ?
#
loop_
_entity_poly.entity_id
_entity_poly.type
_entity_poly.pdbx_seq_one_letter_code
_entity_poly.pdbx_strand_id
1 'polypeptide(L)'
;MAKQQTDRTTLDLFANEKRPGRPKTNPLPRETQLKINKRNQLKRDRENGLKRVELKVEAELLERLNQLALQQNVSRAELIQSILKQQIESAFAAGIAI
;
A
#
# COMPACT_ATOMS: atom_id res chain seq x y z
N MET A 1 6.13 -22.47 -17.80
CA MET A 1 4.72 -22.89 -17.57
C MET A 1 4.59 -24.35 -17.98
N ALA A 2 4.28 -25.25 -17.05
CA ALA A 2 4.02 -26.65 -17.40
C ALA A 2 2.60 -26.75 -17.97
N LYS A 3 2.47 -26.85 -19.30
CA LYS A 3 1.20 -27.20 -19.93
C LYS A 3 1.00 -28.70 -19.75
N GLN A 4 -0.06 -29.08 -19.05
CA GLN A 4 -0.44 -30.48 -18.92
C GLN A 4 -0.92 -30.96 -20.30
N GLN A 5 -0.18 -31.88 -20.90
CA GLN A 5 -0.52 -32.47 -22.18
C GLN A 5 -1.67 -33.45 -21.94
N THR A 6 -2.89 -33.10 -22.37
CA THR A 6 -4.03 -33.99 -22.21
C THR A 6 -3.94 -35.09 -23.25
N ASP A 7 -3.71 -36.32 -22.80
CA ASP A 7 -3.84 -37.51 -23.64
C ASP A 7 -5.30 -37.62 -24.09
N ARG A 8 -5.53 -37.70 -25.40
CA ARG A 8 -6.87 -37.75 -26.01
C ARG A 8 -7.32 -39.18 -26.30
N THR A 9 -6.41 -40.15 -26.16
CA THR A 9 -6.65 -41.55 -26.57
C THR A 9 -7.09 -42.44 -25.41
N THR A 10 -6.65 -42.12 -24.20
CA THR A 10 -6.99 -42.87 -22.99
C THR A 10 -8.24 -42.28 -22.32
N LEU A 11 -9.24 -43.13 -22.02
CA LEU A 11 -10.40 -42.75 -21.20
C LEU A 11 -9.92 -42.24 -19.83
N ASP A 12 -10.16 -40.95 -19.55
CA ASP A 12 -9.79 -40.32 -18.26
C ASP A 12 -10.76 -40.80 -17.17
N LEU A 13 -10.39 -41.91 -16.52
CA LEU A 13 -11.14 -42.53 -15.41
C LEU A 13 -11.33 -41.58 -14.22
N PHE A 14 -10.58 -40.48 -14.16
CA PHE A 14 -10.57 -39.51 -13.07
C PHE A 14 -11.15 -38.14 -13.51
N ALA A 15 -11.83 -38.07 -14.65
CA ALA A 15 -12.42 -36.83 -15.15
C ALA A 15 -13.42 -36.18 -14.17
N ASN A 16 -14.11 -37.00 -13.39
CA ASN A 16 -15.12 -36.55 -12.41
C ASN A 16 -14.53 -36.31 -11.01
N GLU A 17 -13.25 -36.62 -10.79
CA GLU A 17 -12.61 -36.37 -9.50
C GLU A 17 -12.23 -34.90 -9.36
N LYS A 18 -12.51 -34.32 -8.18
CA LYS A 18 -12.09 -32.96 -7.85
C LYS A 18 -10.56 -32.91 -7.73
N ARG A 19 -9.88 -32.53 -8.80
CA ARG A 19 -8.43 -32.27 -8.76
C ARG A 19 -8.15 -31.08 -7.84
N PRO A 20 -7.18 -31.19 -6.90
CA PRO A 20 -6.78 -30.06 -6.07
C PRO A 20 -6.12 -28.99 -6.95
N GLY A 21 -6.90 -28.00 -7.37
CA GLY A 21 -6.40 -26.81 -8.06
C GLY A 21 -5.79 -25.80 -7.09
N ARG A 22 -5.17 -24.74 -7.65
CA ARG A 22 -4.75 -23.56 -6.88
C ARG A 22 -5.94 -23.09 -6.02
N PRO A 23 -5.80 -22.97 -4.69
CA PRO A 23 -6.86 -22.45 -3.84
C PRO A 23 -7.39 -21.15 -4.45
N LYS A 24 -8.72 -21.01 -4.59
CA LYS A 24 -9.34 -19.76 -5.02
C LYS A 24 -8.77 -18.66 -4.12
N THR A 25 -7.98 -17.77 -4.71
CA THR A 25 -7.31 -16.67 -4.01
C THR A 25 -8.38 -15.82 -3.33
N ASN A 26 -8.54 -16.05 -2.03
CA ASN A 26 -9.56 -15.53 -1.13
C ASN A 26 -11.01 -15.93 -1.50
N PRO A 27 -11.75 -16.62 -0.61
CA PRO A 27 -13.12 -17.10 -0.87
C PRO A 27 -14.16 -15.98 -1.01
N LEU A 28 -13.79 -14.75 -0.66
CA LEU A 28 -14.68 -13.59 -0.69
C LEU A 28 -14.71 -12.90 -2.07
N PRO A 29 -15.84 -12.33 -2.50
CA PRO A 29 -15.90 -11.44 -3.67
C PRO A 29 -14.94 -10.24 -3.57
N ARG A 30 -14.46 -9.72 -4.71
CA ARG A 30 -13.46 -8.63 -4.72
C ARG A 30 -13.88 -7.38 -3.93
N GLU A 31 -15.16 -7.02 -3.99
CA GLU A 31 -15.69 -5.85 -3.26
C GLU A 31 -15.60 -6.01 -1.74
N THR A 32 -15.91 -7.20 -1.22
CA THR A 32 -15.84 -7.47 0.22
C THR A 32 -14.39 -7.55 0.67
N GLN A 33 -13.49 -8.09 -0.16
CA GLN A 33 -12.04 -8.05 0.09
C GLN A 33 -11.53 -6.60 0.24
N LEU A 34 -11.90 -5.70 -0.67
CA LEU A 34 -11.47 -4.29 -0.61
C LEU A 34 -11.95 -3.60 0.67
N LYS A 35 -13.20 -3.85 1.08
CA LYS A 35 -13.76 -3.34 2.34
C LYS A 35 -12.99 -3.83 3.57
N ILE A 36 -12.66 -5.12 3.63
CA ILE A 36 -11.89 -5.71 4.73
C ILE A 36 -10.47 -5.16 4.75
N ASN A 37 -9.79 -5.11 3.60
CA ASN A 37 -8.44 -4.57 3.49
C ASN A 37 -8.38 -3.11 3.95
N LYS A 38 -9.38 -2.30 3.58
CA LYS A 38 -9.45 -0.90 4.03
C LYS A 38 -9.65 -0.78 5.54
N ARG A 39 -10.53 -1.61 6.14
CA ARG A 39 -10.71 -1.66 7.59
C ARG A 39 -9.42 -2.05 8.31
N ASN A 40 -8.72 -3.08 7.82
CA ASN A 40 -7.45 -3.53 8.39
C ASN A 40 -6.34 -2.48 8.23
N GLN A 41 -6.32 -1.74 7.12
CA GLN A 41 -5.43 -0.57 6.97
C GLN A 41 -5.71 0.48 8.04
N LEU A 42 -6.96 0.92 8.18
CA LEU A 42 -7.34 1.93 9.17
C LEU A 42 -7.08 1.47 10.62
N LYS A 43 -7.29 0.17 10.92
CA LYS A 43 -6.98 -0.39 12.23
C LYS A 43 -5.48 -0.34 12.52
N ARG A 44 -4.64 -0.78 11.58
CA ARG A 44 -3.17 -0.71 11.70
C ARG A 44 -2.69 0.73 11.84
N ASP A 45 -3.22 1.65 11.03
CA ASP A 45 -2.83 3.06 11.09
C ASP A 45 -3.15 3.65 12.48
N ARG A 46 -4.32 3.31 13.04
CA ARG A 46 -4.73 3.71 14.38
C ARG A 46 -3.82 3.12 15.47
N GLU A 47 -3.52 1.83 15.40
CA GLU A 47 -2.64 1.14 16.35
C GLU A 47 -1.21 1.71 16.32
N ASN A 48 -0.74 2.12 15.14
CA ASN A 48 0.57 2.77 14.96
C ASN A 48 0.55 4.28 15.30
N GLY A 49 -0.57 4.83 15.77
CA GLY A 49 -0.71 6.25 16.10
C GLY A 49 -0.63 7.19 14.90
N LEU A 50 -0.77 6.68 13.67
CA LEU A 50 -0.70 7.47 12.45
C LEU A 50 -1.98 8.31 12.30
N LYS A 51 -1.80 9.62 12.13
CA LYS A 51 -2.88 10.56 11.85
C LYS A 51 -2.70 11.14 10.45
N ARG A 52 -3.79 11.19 9.68
CA ARG A 52 -3.80 11.82 8.36
C ARG A 52 -4.11 13.30 8.50
N VAL A 53 -3.26 14.13 7.93
CA VAL A 53 -3.46 15.58 7.84
C VAL A 53 -3.75 15.94 6.39
N GLU A 54 -4.76 16.78 6.17
CA GLU A 54 -5.09 17.32 4.85
C GLU A 54 -4.64 18.78 4.80
N LEU A 55 -3.84 19.12 3.79
CA LEU A 55 -3.21 20.42 3.65
C LEU A 55 -3.58 20.98 2.28
N LYS A 56 -4.06 22.24 2.25
CA LYS A 56 -4.23 22.99 1.01
C LYS A 56 -2.98 23.83 0.77
N VAL A 57 -2.38 23.67 -0.39
CA VAL A 57 -1.16 24.38 -0.80
C VAL A 57 -1.29 24.82 -2.26
N GLU A 58 -0.43 25.77 -2.64
CA GLU A 58 -0.27 26.18 -4.02
C GLU A 58 0.23 25.01 -4.89
N ALA A 59 -0.23 24.98 -6.14
CA ALA A 59 0.12 23.91 -7.09
C ALA A 59 1.62 23.86 -7.36
N GLU A 60 2.26 25.01 -7.51
CA GLU A 60 3.70 25.10 -7.77
C GLU A 60 4.54 24.51 -6.63
N LEU A 61 4.15 24.77 -5.38
CA LEU A 61 4.81 24.18 -4.21
C LEU A 61 4.70 22.65 -4.22
N LEU A 62 3.51 22.12 -4.57
CA LEU A 62 3.30 20.68 -4.67
C LEU A 62 4.20 20.04 -5.74
N GLU A 63 4.36 20.69 -6.89
CA GLU A 63 5.24 20.22 -7.96
C GLU A 63 6.71 20.20 -7.53
N ARG A 64 7.18 21.28 -6.89
CA ARG A 64 8.54 21.36 -6.34
C ARG A 64 8.80 20.24 -5.32
N LEU A 65 7.84 19.96 -4.43
CA LEU A 65 7.94 18.86 -3.46
C LEU A 65 8.02 17.49 -4.15
N ASN A 66 7.27 17.26 -5.22
CA ASN A 66 7.35 16.02 -5.99
C ASN A 66 8.72 15.86 -6.66
N GLN A 67 9.25 16.93 -7.25
CA GLN A 67 10.57 16.91 -7.89
C GLN A 67 11.69 16.61 -6.89
N LEU A 68 11.67 17.25 -5.72
CA LEU A 68 12.63 16.98 -4.66
C LEU A 68 12.54 15.54 -4.15
N ALA A 69 11.32 15.01 -3.99
CA ALA A 69 11.10 13.63 -3.57
C ALA A 69 11.66 12.63 -4.60
N LEU A 70 11.45 12.91 -5.90
CA LEU A 70 12.02 12.09 -6.98
C LEU A 70 13.55 12.13 -7.00
N GLN A 71 14.16 13.30 -6.83
CA GLN A 71 15.62 13.45 -6.78
C GLN A 71 16.25 12.70 -5.61
N GLN A 72 15.57 12.69 -4.46
CA GLN A 72 16.01 11.98 -3.26
C GLN A 72 15.58 10.51 -3.23
N ASN A 73 14.84 10.05 -4.24
CA ASN A 73 14.28 8.70 -4.35
C ASN A 73 13.45 8.26 -3.12
N VAL A 74 12.71 9.20 -2.55
CA VAL A 74 11.81 8.99 -1.39
C VAL A 74 10.37 9.32 -1.76
N SER A 75 9.40 8.84 -0.98
CA SER A 75 8.02 9.26 -1.18
C SER A 75 7.82 10.71 -0.72
N ARG A 76 6.89 11.42 -1.35
CA ARG A 76 6.52 12.78 -0.94
C ARG A 76 6.14 12.86 0.55
N ALA A 77 5.48 11.82 1.08
CA ALA A 77 5.07 11.79 2.48
C ALA A 77 6.28 11.71 3.43
N GLU A 78 7.27 10.88 3.10
CA GLU A 78 8.53 10.77 3.87
C GLU A 78 9.32 12.08 3.82
N LEU A 79 9.42 12.72 2.65
CA LEU A 79 10.07 14.01 2.50
C LEU A 79 9.42 15.09 3.38
N ILE A 80 8.08 15.18 3.36
CA ILE A 80 7.37 16.15 4.20
C ILE A 80 7.61 15.83 5.69
N GLN A 81 7.60 14.55 6.07
CA GLN A 81 7.84 14.16 7.45
C GLN A 81 9.25 14.51 7.92
N SER A 82 10.27 14.34 7.08
CA SER A 82 11.66 14.69 7.44
C SER A 82 11.83 16.20 7.60
N ILE A 83 11.27 16.99 6.68
CA ILE A 83 11.28 18.45 6.75
C ILE A 83 10.60 18.92 8.04
N LEU A 84 9.42 18.40 8.36
CA LEU A 84 8.69 18.78 9.58
C LEU A 84 9.49 18.46 10.85
N LYS A 85 10.12 17.28 10.93
CA LYS A 85 10.97 16.91 12.07
C LYS A 85 12.14 17.87 12.24
N GLN A 86 12.87 18.15 11.15
CA GLN A 86 14.01 19.07 11.17
C GLN A 86 13.60 20.48 11.61
N GLN A 87 12.48 20.99 11.10
CA GLN A 87 12.00 22.32 11.48
C GLN A 87 11.56 22.39 12.94
N ILE A 88 10.90 21.34 13.45
CA ILE A 88 10.51 21.26 14.86
C ILE A 88 11.76 21.19 15.75
N GLU A 89 12.74 20.35 15.43
CA GLU A 89 14.01 20.25 16.18
C GLU A 89 14.77 21.58 16.16
N SER A 90 14.83 22.25 15.01
CA SER A 90 15.44 23.58 14.89
C SER A 90 14.69 24.64 15.71
N ALA A 91 13.36 24.59 15.74
CA ALA A 91 12.55 25.52 16.53
C ALA A 91 12.76 25.33 18.04
N PHE A 92 12.85 24.07 18.49
CA PHE A 92 13.21 23.76 19.88
C PHE A 92 14.60 24.25 20.24
N ALA A 93 15.60 24.04 19.34
CA ALA A 93 16.96 24.52 19.56
C ALA A 93 17.06 26.06 19.62
N ALA A 94 16.19 26.77 18.89
CA ALA A 94 16.09 28.23 18.90
C ALA A 94 15.36 28.78 20.14
N GLY A 95 14.90 27.94 21.07
CA GLY A 95 14.21 28.37 22.29
C GLY A 95 12.80 28.92 22.04
N ILE A 96 12.22 28.68 20.85
CA ILE A 96 10.84 29.04 20.56
C ILE A 96 9.97 28.03 21.32
N ALA A 97 9.52 28.40 22.52
CA ALA A 97 8.52 27.66 23.25
C ALA A 97 7.23 27.59 22.42
N ILE A 98 6.83 26.38 22.03
CA ILE A 98 5.51 26.09 21.44
C ILE A 98 4.51 25.91 22.58
#